data_AF-A0A5J4Y9P9-F1
#
_entry.id   AF-A0A5J4Y9P9-F1
#
_cell.length_a   1.000
_cell.length_b   1.000
_cell.length_c   1.000
_cell.angle_alpha   90.00
_cell.angle_beta   90.00
_cell.angle_gamma   90.00
#
_symmetry.space_group_name_H-M   'P 1'
#
loop_
_entity.id
_entity.type
_entity.pdbx_description
1 polymer ?
#
loop_
_entity_poly.entity_id
_entity_poly.type
_entity_poly.pdbx_seq_one_letter_code
_entity_poly.pdbx_strand_id
1 'polypeptide(L)'
;MTILLPSTATTFTGRSACVFKPARTWQTSRKRPRAAVAEQHARLPDDTGNPDLQEKLMNIIRVQIGQEKVKDFVKEESEKLRQAAEEAKDEVDQLSRLTRDRSNLAFDSATADINKLADDFEEQLKASREKLEADDQEFMDWEQKTAIKRSEGTFFQNLYRIKKELPGAQAAAAVNTEMQAQEAEQRAEAVEAAVQQTPPQSAIKLYVTSALTAVLSFAVVSDALSKSPSWGQDGIYIAIVLLLGLNLLSGKSK
;
A
#
# COMPACT_ATOMS: atom_id res chain seq x y z
N MET A 1 -9.92 21.97 -29.22
CA MET A 1 -11.08 21.73 -28.33
C MET A 1 -10.51 21.65 -26.92
N THR A 2 -10.64 22.75 -26.19
CA THR A 2 -9.91 23.03 -24.96
C THR A 2 -10.79 22.66 -23.78
N ILE A 3 -10.36 21.73 -22.92
CA ILE A 3 -11.09 21.38 -21.70
C ILE A 3 -10.22 21.78 -20.50
N LEU A 4 -10.63 22.88 -19.88
CA LEU A 4 -10.16 23.39 -18.59
C LEU A 4 -10.71 22.49 -17.47
N LEU A 5 -9.82 21.95 -16.64
CA LEU A 5 -10.19 21.33 -15.35
C LEU A 5 -10.08 22.38 -14.23
N PRO A 6 -11.07 22.49 -13.33
CA PRO A 6 -10.97 23.33 -12.15
C PRO A 6 -10.11 22.67 -11.06
N SER A 7 -9.18 23.47 -10.56
CA SER A 7 -8.40 23.27 -9.34
C SER A 7 -9.28 23.48 -8.10
N THR A 8 -9.31 22.51 -7.20
CA THR A 8 -9.77 22.70 -5.82
C THR A 8 -8.66 22.29 -4.85
N ALA A 9 -7.85 23.27 -4.50
CA ALA A 9 -7.00 23.22 -3.32
C ALA A 9 -7.86 23.40 -2.07
N THR A 10 -7.78 22.47 -1.12
CA THR A 10 -8.23 22.70 0.26
C THR A 10 -7.11 22.30 1.22
N THR A 11 -6.42 23.32 1.70
CA THR A 11 -5.42 23.26 2.76
C THR A 11 -6.16 23.14 4.10
N PHE A 12 -6.18 21.95 4.70
CA PHE A 12 -6.67 21.75 6.06
C PHE A 12 -5.49 21.78 7.03
N THR A 13 -5.19 22.97 7.57
CA THR A 13 -4.27 23.17 8.68
C THR A 13 -5.07 23.56 9.92
N GLY A 14 -5.03 22.75 10.98
CA GLY A 14 -5.72 23.08 12.21
C GLY A 14 -5.70 21.99 13.28
N ARG A 15 -4.51 21.50 13.65
CA ARG A 15 -4.30 20.72 14.88
C ARG A 15 -4.52 21.62 16.10
N SER A 16 -5.59 21.40 16.86
CA SER A 16 -5.63 21.74 18.28
C SER A 16 -5.57 20.46 19.10
N ALA A 17 -4.42 20.22 19.69
CA ALA A 17 -4.19 19.16 20.65
C ALA A 17 -4.90 19.50 21.97
N CYS A 18 -6.00 18.80 22.28
CA CYS A 18 -6.55 18.79 23.62
C CYS A 18 -5.81 17.72 24.44
N VAL A 19 -4.88 18.22 25.26
CA VAL A 19 -4.13 17.46 26.27
C VAL A 19 -5.11 16.86 27.29
N PHE A 20 -5.21 15.53 27.29
CA PHE A 20 -5.91 14.75 28.31
C PHE A 20 -5.18 14.89 29.65
N LYS A 21 -5.75 15.64 30.59
CA LYS A 21 -5.28 15.72 31.98
C LYS A 21 -5.96 14.62 32.81
N PRO A 22 -5.24 13.83 33.61
CA PRO A 22 -5.84 12.82 34.46
C PRO A 22 -6.62 13.46 35.62
N ALA A 23 -7.73 12.79 35.96
CA ALA A 23 -8.63 13.13 37.05
C ALA A 23 -7.88 13.18 38.40
N ARG A 24 -7.84 14.37 38.99
CA ARG A 24 -7.36 14.58 40.35
C ARG A 24 -8.53 14.39 41.31
N THR A 25 -8.51 13.27 42.03
CA THR A 25 -9.45 12.96 43.12
C THR A 25 -9.34 13.99 44.24
N TRP A 26 -10.42 14.71 44.52
CA TRP A 26 -10.56 15.52 45.73
C TRP A 26 -11.57 14.86 46.67
N GLN A 27 -11.06 14.06 47.59
CA GLN A 27 -11.73 13.80 48.86
C GLN A 27 -11.68 15.10 49.67
N THR A 28 -12.83 15.75 49.88
CA THR A 28 -12.95 16.74 50.95
C THR A 28 -14.07 16.30 51.90
N SER A 29 -13.61 15.96 53.10
CA SER A 29 -14.40 15.67 54.28
C SER A 29 -15.28 16.87 54.63
N ARG A 30 -16.60 16.76 54.44
CA ARG A 30 -17.57 17.66 55.06
C ARG A 30 -18.10 17.01 56.33
N LYS A 31 -17.50 17.42 57.46
CA LYS A 31 -18.07 17.27 58.80
C LYS A 31 -19.47 17.90 58.80
N ARG A 32 -20.49 17.10 59.06
CA ARG A 32 -21.84 17.57 59.40
C ARG A 32 -21.83 18.05 60.86
N PRO A 33 -22.22 19.30 61.18
CA PRO A 33 -22.64 19.63 62.53
C PRO A 33 -24.03 19.04 62.76
N ARG A 34 -24.14 18.17 63.77
CA ARG A 34 -25.38 17.65 64.32
C ARG A 34 -26.03 18.80 65.11
N ALA A 35 -26.88 19.58 64.46
CA ALA A 35 -27.74 20.54 65.14
C ALA A 35 -28.78 19.76 65.95
N ALA A 36 -28.83 20.05 67.25
CA ALA A 36 -29.81 19.55 68.17
C ALA A 36 -31.21 19.96 67.71
N VAL A 37 -32.08 18.98 67.52
CA VAL A 37 -33.52 19.18 67.33
C VAL A 37 -34.07 19.52 68.70
N ALA A 38 -34.38 20.81 68.92
CA ALA A 38 -35.23 21.23 70.02
C ALA A 38 -36.68 20.95 69.60
N GLU A 39 -37.32 20.01 70.29
CA GLU A 39 -38.77 19.84 70.29
C GLU A 39 -39.44 21.12 70.78
N GLN A 40 -40.28 21.71 69.93
CA GLN A 40 -41.41 22.51 70.38
C GLN A 40 -42.68 21.87 69.83
N HIS A 41 -43.35 21.13 70.71
CA HIS A 41 -44.74 20.73 70.52
C HIS A 41 -45.67 21.94 70.65
N ALA A 42 -46.82 21.82 69.97
CA ALA A 42 -48.03 22.61 70.07
C ALA A 42 -48.10 23.90 69.25
N ARG A 43 -48.67 23.77 68.04
CA ARG A 43 -50.00 24.29 67.72
C ARG A 43 -50.33 23.85 66.29
N LEU A 44 -51.49 23.22 66.10
CA LEU A 44 -52.13 23.13 64.78
C LEU A 44 -52.58 24.56 64.43
N PRO A 45 -52.08 25.19 63.35
CA PRO A 45 -52.74 26.34 62.78
C PRO A 45 -53.59 25.90 61.60
N ASP A 46 -54.69 26.62 61.48
CA ASP A 46 -55.70 26.56 60.45
C ASP A 46 -55.18 26.41 59.01
N ASP A 47 -56.09 25.84 58.22
CA ASP A 47 -56.09 25.60 56.78
C ASP A 47 -55.85 26.88 55.95
N THR A 48 -54.65 27.44 56.02
CA THR A 48 -54.19 28.50 55.13
C THR A 48 -52.70 28.29 54.85
N GLY A 49 -52.41 27.68 53.71
CA GLY A 49 -51.06 27.31 53.29
C GLY A 49 -50.10 28.50 53.27
N ASN A 50 -48.88 28.30 53.79
CA ASN A 50 -47.81 29.28 53.71
C ASN A 50 -47.45 29.55 52.23
N PRO A 51 -47.58 30.79 51.72
CA PRO A 51 -47.37 31.11 50.31
C PRO A 51 -45.94 30.81 49.84
N ASP A 52 -44.95 31.04 50.71
CA ASP A 52 -43.53 30.78 50.42
C ASP A 52 -43.22 29.29 50.24
N LEU A 53 -43.92 28.41 50.98
CA LEU A 53 -43.78 26.96 50.81
C LEU A 53 -44.43 26.51 49.51
N GLN A 54 -45.60 27.06 49.18
CA GLN A 54 -46.29 26.78 47.94
C GLN A 54 -45.48 27.22 46.71
N GLU A 55 -44.83 28.39 46.76
CA GLU A 55 -43.95 28.86 45.67
C GLU A 55 -42.72 27.97 45.49
N LYS A 56 -42.08 27.54 46.60
CA LYS A 56 -40.94 26.60 46.55
C LYS A 56 -41.34 25.24 45.99
N LEU A 57 -42.48 24.70 46.40
CA LEU A 57 -43.00 23.45 45.82
C LEU A 57 -43.30 23.62 44.32
N MET A 58 -43.91 24.74 43.91
CA MET A 58 -44.17 25.01 42.50
C MET A 58 -42.87 25.10 41.69
N ASN A 59 -41.81 25.70 42.25
CA ASN A 59 -40.51 25.78 41.60
C ASN A 59 -39.86 24.40 41.46
N ILE A 60 -39.92 23.55 42.49
CA ILE A 60 -39.44 22.16 42.42
C ILE A 60 -40.18 21.38 41.34
N ILE A 61 -41.50 21.49 41.28
CA ILE A 61 -42.32 20.82 40.25
C ILE A 61 -41.95 21.33 38.86
N ARG A 62 -41.77 22.64 38.65
CA ARG A 62 -41.33 23.21 37.37
C ARG A 62 -39.94 22.70 36.96
N VAL A 63 -39.01 22.61 37.91
CA VAL A 63 -37.66 22.07 37.65
C VAL A 63 -37.74 20.58 37.30
N GLN A 64 -38.57 19.80 37.99
CA GLN A 64 -38.76 18.38 37.67
C GLN A 64 -39.37 18.18 36.27
N ILE A 65 -40.38 18.96 35.91
CA ILE A 65 -40.97 18.94 34.55
C ILE A 65 -39.92 19.35 33.51
N GLY A 66 -39.09 20.37 33.81
CA GLY A 66 -38.00 20.77 32.93
C GLY A 66 -36.95 19.67 32.74
N GLN A 67 -36.62 18.94 33.82
CA GLN A 67 -35.69 17.81 33.74
C GLN A 67 -36.25 16.65 32.92
N GLU A 68 -37.55 16.36 33.03
CA GLU A 68 -38.19 15.32 32.22
C GLU A 68 -38.16 15.68 30.73
N LYS A 69 -38.51 16.92 30.37
CA LYS A 69 -38.44 17.42 28.99
C LYS A 69 -37.03 17.34 28.39
N VAL A 70 -36.00 17.68 29.17
CA VAL A 70 -34.60 17.58 28.70
C VAL A 70 -34.19 16.12 28.52
N LYS A 71 -34.60 15.22 29.43
CA LYS A 71 -34.33 13.78 29.28
C LYS A 71 -34.97 13.22 28.01
N ASP A 72 -36.20 13.60 27.72
CA ASP A 72 -36.91 13.12 26.54
C ASP A 72 -36.28 13.68 25.24
N PHE A 73 -35.90 14.97 25.23
CA PHE A 73 -35.15 15.55 24.11
C PHE A 73 -33.81 14.84 23.87
N VAL A 74 -33.05 14.57 24.94
CA VAL A 74 -31.77 13.86 24.84
C VAL A 74 -31.95 12.42 24.34
N LYS A 75 -33.02 11.73 24.76
CA LYS A 75 -33.33 10.39 24.24
C LYS A 75 -33.63 10.44 22.74
N GLU A 76 -34.52 11.33 22.30
CA GLU A 76 -34.87 11.48 20.89
C GLU A 76 -33.65 11.84 20.03
N GLU A 77 -32.80 12.76 20.49
CA GLU A 77 -31.58 13.12 19.78
C GLU A 77 -30.57 11.97 19.76
N SER A 78 -30.44 11.22 20.86
CA SER A 78 -29.56 10.04 20.90
C SER A 78 -30.03 8.93 19.95
N GLU A 79 -31.34 8.75 19.79
CA GLU A 79 -31.91 7.78 18.85
C GLU A 79 -31.67 8.22 17.40
N LYS A 80 -31.85 9.51 17.08
CA LYS A 80 -31.52 10.08 15.76
C LYS A 80 -30.05 9.91 15.42
N LEU A 81 -29.15 10.22 16.35
CA LEU A 81 -27.71 10.04 16.15
C LEU A 81 -27.35 8.57 15.96
N ARG A 82 -28.03 7.66 16.66
CA ARG A 82 -27.84 6.22 16.49
C ARG A 82 -28.30 5.75 15.10
N GLN A 83 -29.46 6.21 14.63
CA GLN A 83 -29.95 5.91 13.28
C GLN A 83 -29.01 6.44 12.21
N ALA A 84 -28.56 7.69 12.33
CA ALA A 84 -27.59 8.28 11.41
C ALA A 84 -26.25 7.53 11.42
N ALA A 85 -25.80 7.04 12.57
CA ALA A 85 -24.57 6.24 12.67
C ALA A 85 -24.72 4.85 12.01
N GLU A 86 -25.91 4.24 12.11
CA GLU A 86 -26.21 2.96 11.47
C GLU A 86 -26.31 3.11 9.95
N GLU A 87 -27.00 4.14 9.47
CA GLU A 87 -27.10 4.49 8.04
C GLU A 87 -25.71 4.80 7.44
N ALA A 88 -24.92 5.64 8.10
CA ALA A 88 -23.56 5.95 7.64
C ALA A 88 -22.66 4.71 7.61
N LYS A 89 -22.84 3.78 8.55
CA LYS A 89 -22.11 2.51 8.55
C LYS A 89 -22.51 1.64 7.35
N ASP A 90 -23.80 1.53 7.09
CA ASP A 90 -24.32 0.75 5.97
C ASP A 90 -23.85 1.32 4.62
N GLU A 91 -23.82 2.65 4.47
CA GLU A 91 -23.28 3.31 3.28
C GLU A 91 -21.79 3.03 3.08
N VAL A 92 -20.99 3.08 4.15
CA VAL A 92 -19.56 2.76 4.10
C VAL A 92 -19.32 1.29 3.73
N ASP A 93 -20.10 0.38 4.31
CA ASP A 93 -20.01 -1.04 4.00
C ASP A 93 -20.41 -1.33 2.54
N GLN A 94 -21.44 -0.66 2.02
CA GLN A 94 -21.83 -0.75 0.61
C GLN A 94 -20.74 -0.20 -0.32
N LEU A 95 -20.18 0.98 -0.02
CA LEU A 95 -19.11 1.57 -0.80
C LEU A 95 -17.85 0.69 -0.78
N SER A 96 -17.53 0.09 0.37
CA SER A 96 -16.42 -0.86 0.50
C SER A 96 -16.61 -2.08 -0.41
N ARG A 97 -17.82 -2.66 -0.42
CA ARG A 97 -18.16 -3.79 -1.30
C ARG A 97 -18.05 -3.41 -2.76
N LEU A 98 -18.65 -2.30 -3.18
CA LEU A 98 -18.58 -1.82 -4.57
C LEU A 98 -17.15 -1.57 -5.03
N THR A 99 -16.32 -1.01 -4.15
CA THR A 99 -14.90 -0.75 -4.45
C THR A 99 -14.14 -2.05 -4.64
N ARG A 100 -14.37 -3.04 -3.76
CA ARG A 100 -13.76 -4.36 -3.84
C ARG A 100 -14.19 -5.12 -5.09
N ASP A 101 -15.46 -5.08 -5.43
CA ASP A 101 -16.00 -5.75 -6.62
C ASP A 101 -15.42 -5.13 -7.89
N ARG A 102 -15.35 -3.80 -7.95
CA ARG A 102 -14.73 -3.08 -9.07
C ARG A 102 -13.25 -3.41 -9.20
N SER A 103 -12.51 -3.50 -8.08
CA SER A 103 -11.09 -3.85 -8.12
C SER A 103 -10.88 -5.28 -8.58
N ASN A 104 -11.71 -6.22 -8.13
CA ASN A 104 -11.64 -7.62 -8.55
C ASN A 104 -11.93 -7.76 -10.04
N LEU A 105 -12.97 -7.09 -10.54
CA LEU A 105 -13.30 -7.12 -11.96
C LEU A 105 -12.17 -6.56 -12.83
N ALA A 106 -11.53 -5.46 -12.41
CA ALA A 106 -10.38 -4.90 -13.11
C ALA A 106 -9.16 -5.83 -13.08
N PHE A 107 -8.95 -6.53 -11.96
CA PHE A 107 -7.87 -7.50 -11.83
C PHE A 107 -8.11 -8.74 -12.71
N ASP A 108 -9.34 -9.25 -12.74
CA ASP A 108 -9.73 -10.38 -13.56
C ASP A 108 -9.59 -10.04 -15.05
N SER A 109 -10.01 -8.84 -15.48
CA SER A 109 -9.82 -8.39 -16.86
C SER A 109 -8.34 -8.27 -17.22
N ALA A 110 -7.52 -7.68 -16.35
CA ALA A 110 -6.09 -7.55 -16.60
C ALA A 110 -5.40 -8.93 -16.68
N THR A 111 -5.82 -9.88 -15.85
CA THR A 111 -5.29 -11.26 -15.88
C THR A 111 -5.69 -11.98 -17.15
N ALA A 112 -6.93 -11.81 -17.61
CA ALA A 112 -7.38 -12.36 -18.88
C ALA A 112 -6.58 -11.81 -20.07
N ASP A 113 -6.29 -10.50 -20.08
CA ASP A 113 -5.47 -9.86 -21.11
C ASP A 113 -4.02 -10.39 -21.09
N ILE A 114 -3.43 -10.58 -19.90
CA ILE A 114 -2.09 -11.16 -19.75
C ILE A 114 -2.05 -12.59 -20.27
N ASN A 115 -3.06 -13.41 -19.95
CA ASN A 115 -3.13 -14.79 -20.42
C ASN A 115 -3.24 -14.85 -21.95
N LYS A 116 -4.08 -13.99 -22.54
CA LYS A 116 -4.19 -13.89 -24.00
C LYS A 116 -2.85 -13.52 -24.64
N LEU A 117 -2.15 -12.54 -24.08
CA LEU A 117 -0.85 -12.12 -24.57
C LEU A 117 0.22 -13.22 -24.41
N ALA A 118 0.14 -14.02 -23.33
CA ALA A 118 0.99 -15.19 -23.16
C ALA A 118 0.71 -16.25 -24.23
N ASP A 119 -0.55 -16.56 -24.52
CA ASP A 119 -0.95 -17.48 -25.59
C ASP A 119 -0.45 -17.00 -26.96
N ASP A 120 -0.60 -15.71 -27.26
CA ASP A 120 -0.09 -15.10 -28.50
C ASP A 120 1.45 -15.24 -28.62
N PHE A 121 2.18 -15.09 -27.51
CA PHE A 121 3.63 -15.31 -27.48
C PHE A 121 4.01 -16.78 -27.66
N GLU A 122 3.26 -17.71 -27.08
CA GLU A 122 3.47 -19.13 -27.29
C GLU A 122 3.26 -19.52 -28.76
N GLU A 123 2.25 -18.97 -29.42
CA GLU A 123 2.01 -19.18 -30.85
C GLU A 123 3.16 -18.61 -31.70
N GLN A 124 3.61 -17.39 -31.40
CA GLN A 124 4.75 -16.78 -32.09
C GLN A 124 6.04 -17.59 -31.92
N LEU A 125 6.31 -18.12 -30.73
CA LEU A 125 7.48 -18.96 -30.49
C LEU A 125 7.40 -20.29 -31.24
N LYS A 126 6.21 -20.92 -31.31
CA LYS A 126 6.00 -22.13 -32.11
C LYS A 126 6.23 -21.85 -33.59
N ALA A 127 5.61 -20.80 -34.13
CA ALA A 127 5.80 -20.40 -35.52
C ALA A 127 7.26 -20.07 -35.85
N SER A 128 7.98 -19.41 -34.92
CA SER A 128 9.41 -19.12 -35.11
C SER A 128 10.27 -20.38 -35.10
N ARG A 129 9.94 -21.39 -34.29
CA ARG A 129 10.65 -22.67 -34.28
C ARG A 129 10.42 -23.46 -35.56
N GLU A 130 9.17 -23.57 -35.99
CA GLU A 130 8.82 -24.25 -37.25
C GLU A 130 9.51 -23.59 -38.44
N LYS A 131 9.58 -22.25 -38.45
CA LYS A 131 10.31 -21.52 -39.49
C LYS A 131 11.81 -21.82 -39.46
N LEU A 132 12.44 -21.82 -38.29
CA LEU A 132 13.87 -22.16 -38.16
C LEU A 132 14.15 -23.60 -38.63
N GLU A 133 13.28 -24.55 -38.29
CA GLU A 133 13.41 -25.94 -38.74
C GLU A 133 13.27 -26.07 -40.26
N ALA A 134 12.38 -25.29 -40.87
CA ALA A 134 12.23 -25.25 -42.32
C ALA A 134 13.43 -24.60 -43.02
N ASP A 135 13.91 -23.47 -42.49
CA ASP A 135 15.08 -22.76 -43.00
C ASP A 135 16.35 -23.64 -42.90
N ASP A 136 16.51 -24.40 -41.81
CA ASP A 136 17.61 -25.35 -41.63
C ASP A 136 17.54 -26.49 -42.66
N GLN A 137 16.35 -27.04 -42.94
CA GLN A 137 16.18 -28.07 -43.97
C GLN A 137 16.51 -27.52 -45.36
N GLU A 138 16.04 -26.32 -45.69
CA GLU A 138 16.36 -25.67 -46.97
C GLU A 138 17.87 -25.41 -47.10
N PHE A 139 18.52 -25.00 -46.01
CA PHE A 139 19.96 -24.80 -45.97
C PHE A 139 20.73 -26.10 -46.23
N MET A 140 20.36 -27.20 -45.58
CA MET A 140 20.98 -28.51 -45.77
C MET A 140 20.80 -29.03 -47.22
N ASP A 141 19.61 -28.85 -47.78
CA ASP A 141 19.32 -29.18 -49.19
C ASP A 141 20.15 -28.33 -50.16
N TRP A 142 20.31 -27.04 -49.86
CA TRP A 142 21.13 -26.12 -50.65
C TRP A 142 22.62 -26.52 -50.60
N GLU A 143 23.14 -26.87 -49.42
CA GLU A 143 24.51 -27.36 -49.27
C GLU A 143 24.73 -28.63 -50.10
N GLN A 144 23.82 -29.60 -50.04
CA GLN A 144 23.91 -30.83 -50.81
C GLN A 144 23.89 -30.57 -52.32
N LYS A 145 22.94 -29.75 -52.81
CA LYS A 145 22.85 -29.38 -54.23
C LYS A 145 24.10 -28.67 -54.71
N THR A 146 24.65 -27.79 -53.88
CA THR A 146 25.85 -27.02 -54.23
C THR A 146 27.09 -27.90 -54.22
N ALA A 147 27.22 -28.83 -53.28
CA ALA A 147 28.29 -29.83 -53.26
C ALA A 147 28.26 -30.70 -54.53
N ILE A 148 27.07 -31.16 -54.95
CA ILE A 148 26.89 -31.92 -56.19
C ILE A 148 27.35 -31.09 -57.40
N LYS A 149 26.80 -29.87 -57.59
CA LYS A 149 27.17 -28.97 -58.70
C LYS A 149 28.67 -28.67 -58.76
N ARG A 150 29.34 -28.51 -57.61
CA ARG A 150 30.79 -28.29 -57.54
C ARG A 150 31.60 -29.55 -57.88
N SER A 151 31.07 -30.74 -57.61
CA SER A 151 31.71 -32.02 -57.90
C SER A 151 31.56 -32.49 -59.35
N GLU A 152 30.66 -31.90 -60.14
CA GLU A 152 30.44 -32.24 -61.56
C GLU A 152 31.63 -31.85 -62.46
N GLY A 153 32.52 -30.95 -62.02
CA GLY A 153 33.83 -30.79 -62.64
C GLY A 153 34.77 -31.94 -62.22
N THR A 154 35.34 -32.66 -63.19
CA THR A 154 36.24 -33.83 -62.99
C THR A 154 37.41 -33.59 -62.04
N PHE A 155 37.69 -32.34 -61.67
CA PHE A 155 38.78 -31.94 -60.79
C PHE A 155 38.50 -32.15 -59.28
N PHE A 156 37.24 -32.12 -58.81
CA PHE A 156 36.91 -32.06 -57.37
C PHE A 156 36.11 -33.24 -56.82
N GLN A 157 35.88 -34.29 -57.63
CA GLN A 157 35.06 -35.46 -57.25
C GLN A 157 35.52 -36.18 -55.98
N ASN A 158 36.77 -36.00 -55.55
CA ASN A 158 37.33 -36.67 -54.39
C ASN A 158 37.41 -35.80 -53.12
N LEU A 159 37.16 -34.49 -53.21
CA LEU A 159 37.27 -33.56 -52.07
C LEU A 159 35.95 -33.41 -51.29
N TYR A 160 34.81 -33.41 -51.99
CA TYR A 160 33.49 -33.23 -51.41
C TYR A 160 32.70 -34.54 -51.34
N ARG A 161 33.35 -35.65 -50.97
CA ARG A 161 32.60 -36.87 -50.62
C ARG A 161 31.68 -36.50 -49.47
N ILE A 162 30.37 -36.51 -49.76
CA ILE A 162 29.29 -36.26 -48.82
C ILE A 162 29.52 -37.26 -47.68
N LYS A 163 30.15 -36.81 -46.59
CA LYS A 163 30.24 -37.57 -45.36
C LYS A 163 28.81 -37.63 -44.84
N LYS A 164 28.12 -38.69 -45.23
CA LYS A 164 26.90 -39.12 -44.58
C LYS A 164 27.28 -39.34 -43.12
N GLU A 165 26.73 -38.49 -42.25
CA GLU A 165 26.79 -38.57 -40.80
C GLU A 165 28.19 -38.32 -40.19
N LEU A 166 28.46 -37.06 -39.84
CA LEU A 166 29.36 -36.77 -38.73
C LEU A 166 28.52 -36.60 -37.46
N PRO A 167 28.76 -37.39 -36.41
CA PRO A 167 28.26 -37.11 -35.06
C PRO A 167 29.04 -35.90 -34.50
N GLY A 168 28.71 -34.71 -34.98
CA GLY A 168 29.41 -33.45 -34.71
C GLY A 168 28.83 -32.62 -33.56
N ALA A 169 27.80 -33.11 -32.87
CA ALA A 169 27.16 -32.40 -31.77
C ALA A 169 28.08 -32.15 -30.55
N GLN A 170 29.23 -32.82 -30.47
CA GLN A 170 30.16 -32.67 -29.34
C GLN A 170 31.27 -31.64 -29.58
N ALA A 171 31.63 -31.36 -30.84
CA ALA A 171 32.70 -30.38 -31.15
C ALA A 171 32.16 -28.93 -31.25
N ALA A 172 30.93 -28.75 -31.75
CA ALA A 172 30.27 -27.45 -31.76
C ALA A 172 29.88 -26.99 -30.34
N ALA A 173 29.61 -27.93 -29.42
CA ALA A 173 29.32 -27.62 -28.02
C ALA A 173 30.53 -27.03 -27.29
N ALA A 174 31.75 -27.49 -27.58
CA ALA A 174 32.97 -26.96 -26.95
C ALA A 174 33.29 -25.53 -27.40
N VAL A 175 33.15 -25.23 -28.70
CA VAL A 175 33.37 -23.88 -29.25
C VAL A 175 32.29 -22.89 -28.79
N ASN A 176 31.04 -23.34 -28.64
CA ASN A 176 29.96 -22.52 -28.09
C ASN A 176 30.16 -22.21 -26.59
N THR A 177 30.87 -23.06 -25.84
CA THR A 177 31.14 -22.83 -24.41
C THR A 177 32.16 -21.70 -24.20
N GLU A 178 33.17 -21.60 -25.06
CA GLU A 178 34.17 -20.52 -25.00
C GLU A 178 33.60 -19.17 -25.49
N MET A 179 32.77 -19.18 -26.54
CA MET A 179 32.03 -17.98 -26.95
C MET A 179 31.00 -17.54 -25.90
N GLN A 180 30.30 -18.47 -25.23
CA GLN A 180 29.37 -18.13 -24.15
C GLN A 180 30.09 -17.59 -22.90
N ALA A 181 31.30 -18.06 -22.60
CA ALA A 181 32.11 -17.50 -21.50
C ALA A 181 32.57 -16.07 -21.81
N GLN A 182 33.00 -15.80 -23.05
CA GLN A 182 33.36 -14.44 -23.47
C GLN A 182 32.16 -13.50 -23.58
N GLU A 183 31.00 -13.99 -24.05
CA GLU A 183 29.75 -13.20 -24.01
C GLU A 183 29.26 -12.99 -22.58
N ALA A 184 29.47 -13.93 -21.66
CA ALA A 184 29.10 -13.76 -20.25
C ALA A 184 29.98 -12.72 -19.55
N GLU A 185 31.29 -12.67 -19.84
CA GLU A 185 32.18 -11.62 -19.36
C GLU A 185 31.84 -10.27 -19.98
N GLN A 186 31.59 -10.20 -21.30
CA GLN A 186 31.15 -8.96 -21.96
C GLN A 186 29.77 -8.50 -21.47
N ARG A 187 28.86 -9.42 -21.12
CA ARG A 187 27.57 -9.10 -20.49
C ARG A 187 27.74 -8.69 -19.04
N ALA A 188 28.70 -9.24 -18.30
CA ALA A 188 29.00 -8.81 -16.94
C ALA A 188 29.59 -7.39 -16.92
N GLU A 189 30.53 -7.10 -17.81
CA GLU A 189 31.08 -5.74 -18.00
C GLU A 189 30.03 -4.77 -18.56
N ALA A 190 29.16 -5.21 -19.48
CA ALA A 190 28.05 -4.39 -19.97
C ALA A 190 26.96 -4.17 -18.90
N VAL A 191 26.75 -5.12 -17.99
CA VAL A 191 25.84 -4.98 -16.84
C VAL A 191 26.47 -4.06 -15.79
N GLU A 192 27.77 -4.12 -15.51
CA GLU A 192 28.45 -3.15 -14.65
C GLU A 192 28.45 -1.74 -15.26
N ALA A 193 28.67 -1.62 -16.57
CA ALA A 193 28.55 -0.35 -17.28
C ALA A 193 27.09 0.17 -17.30
N ALA A 194 26.10 -0.71 -17.41
CA ALA A 194 24.67 -0.36 -17.31
C ALA A 194 24.23 -0.02 -15.88
N VAL A 195 24.90 -0.58 -14.86
CA VAL A 195 24.70 -0.23 -13.44
C VAL A 195 25.31 1.14 -13.11
N GLN A 196 26.43 1.51 -13.74
CA GLN A 196 26.98 2.87 -13.66
C GLN A 196 26.15 3.89 -14.45
N GLN A 197 25.46 3.43 -15.50
CA GLN A 197 24.42 4.18 -16.20
C GLN A 197 23.05 3.92 -15.57
N THR A 198 22.90 4.15 -14.26
CA THR A 198 21.56 4.26 -13.67
C THR A 198 20.76 5.28 -14.49
N PRO A 199 19.62 4.89 -15.09
CA PRO A 199 18.77 5.82 -15.82
C PRO A 199 18.30 6.93 -14.86
N PRO A 200 17.93 8.13 -15.38
CA PRO A 200 17.45 9.22 -14.54
C PRO A 200 16.35 8.67 -13.63
N GLN A 201 16.57 8.76 -12.31
CA GLN A 201 15.66 8.23 -11.31
C GLN A 201 14.28 8.82 -11.59
N SER A 202 13.34 7.99 -12.06
CA SER A 202 11.99 8.46 -12.32
C SER A 202 11.44 9.05 -11.02
N ALA A 203 10.76 10.20 -11.11
CA ALA A 203 10.23 10.90 -9.94
C ALA A 203 9.43 9.96 -9.02
N ILE A 204 8.75 8.97 -9.61
CA ILE A 204 8.03 7.90 -8.92
C ILE A 204 8.94 7.08 -8.00
N LYS A 205 10.12 6.66 -8.46
CA LYS A 205 11.07 5.91 -7.61
C LYS A 205 11.54 6.77 -6.43
N LEU A 206 11.78 8.06 -6.63
CA LEU A 206 12.10 8.99 -5.55
C LEU A 206 10.95 9.15 -4.55
N TYR A 207 9.70 9.23 -5.01
CA TYR A 207 8.53 9.29 -4.12
C TYR A 207 8.37 7.99 -3.32
N VAL A 208 8.53 6.83 -3.96
CA VAL A 208 8.43 5.52 -3.28
C VAL A 208 9.56 5.33 -2.27
N THR A 209 10.80 5.64 -2.63
CA THR A 209 11.93 5.51 -1.70
C THR A 209 11.88 6.53 -0.57
N SER A 210 11.46 7.77 -0.84
CA SER A 210 11.28 8.79 0.21
C SER A 210 10.09 8.48 1.14
N ALA A 211 9.00 7.91 0.63
CA ALA A 211 7.90 7.44 1.47
C ALA A 211 8.34 6.27 2.36
N LEU A 212 9.11 5.32 1.81
CA LEU A 212 9.64 4.18 2.57
C LEU A 212 10.59 4.64 3.68
N THR A 213 11.50 5.58 3.40
CA THR A 213 12.40 6.14 4.42
C THR A 213 11.64 6.94 5.49
N ALA A 214 10.58 7.66 5.12
CA ALA A 214 9.74 8.38 6.07
C ALA A 214 9.01 7.41 7.03
N VAL A 215 8.43 6.32 6.51
CA VAL A 215 7.78 5.29 7.35
C VAL A 215 8.81 4.60 8.26
N LEU A 216 9.99 4.27 7.72
CA LEU A 216 11.05 3.61 8.48
C LEU A 216 11.59 4.50 9.61
N SER A 217 11.86 5.78 9.33
CA SER A 217 12.31 6.75 10.33
C SER A 217 11.26 7.02 11.41
N PHE A 218 9.97 7.05 11.04
CA PHE A 218 8.88 7.16 12.01
C PHE A 218 8.82 5.93 12.95
N ALA A 219 9.02 4.73 12.40
CA ALA A 219 9.07 3.51 13.19
C ALA A 219 10.23 3.53 14.21
N VAL A 220 11.42 3.99 13.80
CA VAL A 220 12.58 4.14 14.69
C VAL A 220 12.32 5.15 15.81
N VAL A 221 11.72 6.30 15.51
CA VAL A 221 11.37 7.29 16.54
C VAL A 221 10.33 6.73 17.52
N SER A 222 9.35 5.96 17.02
CA SER A 222 8.36 5.30 17.85
C SER A 222 8.97 4.23 18.76
N ASP A 223 9.95 3.47 18.27
CA ASP A 223 10.62 2.43 19.05
C ASP A 223 11.56 3.01 20.09
N ALA A 224 12.29 4.09 19.75
CA ALA A 224 13.15 4.83 20.67
C ALA A 224 12.38 5.52 21.81
N LEU A 225 11.08 5.83 21.61
CA LEU A 225 10.19 6.36 22.65
C LEU A 225 9.54 5.26 23.50
N SER A 226 9.70 3.99 23.13
CA SER A 226 9.15 2.85 23.86
C SER A 226 10.02 2.49 25.08
N LYS A 227 9.42 1.84 26.08
CA LYS A 227 10.06 1.54 27.38
C LYS A 227 11.11 0.42 27.34
N SER A 228 11.39 -0.17 26.18
CA SER A 228 12.37 -1.24 25.99
C SER A 228 13.20 -1.01 24.73
N PRO A 229 14.14 -0.05 24.74
CA PRO A 229 14.98 0.24 23.58
C PRO A 229 15.88 -0.96 23.28
N SER A 230 15.75 -1.54 22.08
CA SER A 230 16.60 -2.64 21.64
C SER A 230 17.76 -2.08 20.81
N TRP A 231 18.88 -1.80 21.49
CA TRP A 231 20.02 -1.06 20.92
C TRP A 231 20.64 -1.73 19.68
N GLY A 232 20.47 -3.04 19.53
CA GLY A 232 20.92 -3.80 18.36
C GLY A 232 20.03 -3.62 17.13
N GLN A 233 18.72 -3.48 17.31
CA GLN A 233 17.77 -3.33 16.20
C GLN A 233 17.69 -1.87 15.73
N ASP A 234 17.72 -0.93 16.68
CA ASP A 234 17.79 0.50 16.41
C ASP A 234 19.04 0.88 15.61
N GLY A 235 20.20 0.28 15.93
CA GLY A 235 21.44 0.50 15.18
C GLY A 235 21.34 0.08 13.71
N ILE A 236 20.68 -1.04 13.43
CA ILE A 236 20.47 -1.54 12.06
C ILE A 236 19.52 -0.63 11.30
N TYR A 237 18.43 -0.16 11.93
CA TYR A 237 17.51 0.76 11.28
C TYR A 237 18.13 2.13 11.02
N ILE A 238 18.92 2.67 11.95
CA ILE A 238 19.67 3.92 11.74
C ILE A 238 20.66 3.75 10.58
N ALA A 239 21.38 2.62 10.51
CA ALA A 239 22.31 2.34 9.41
C ALA A 239 21.60 2.28 8.05
N ILE A 240 20.43 1.62 7.97
CA ILE A 240 19.64 1.53 6.74
C ILE A 240 19.10 2.91 6.33
N VAL A 241 18.60 3.71 7.27
CA VAL A 241 18.14 5.09 7.01
C VAL A 241 19.29 5.97 6.50
N LEU A 242 20.48 5.84 7.09
CA LEU A 242 21.67 6.61 6.70
C LEU A 242 22.16 6.21 5.31
N LEU A 243 22.15 4.91 5.00
CA LEU A 243 22.53 4.37 3.68
C LEU A 243 21.52 4.75 2.59
N LEU A 244 20.22 4.76 2.89
CA LEU A 244 19.20 5.29 1.96
C LEU A 244 19.28 6.82 1.82
N GLY A 245 19.57 7.54 2.90
CA GLY A 245 19.74 8.99 2.89
C GLY A 245 20.94 9.43 2.04
N LEU A 246 22.06 8.71 2.14
CA LEU A 246 23.24 8.93 1.29
C LEU A 246 22.92 8.67 -0.19
N ASN A 247 22.17 7.59 -0.50
CA ASN A 247 21.70 7.33 -1.87
C ASN A 247 20.79 8.44 -2.42
N LEU A 248 19.94 9.03 -1.58
CA LEU A 248 19.07 10.15 -1.97
C LEU A 248 19.88 11.43 -2.21
N LEU A 249 20.95 11.65 -1.44
CA LEU A 249 21.80 12.83 -1.55
C LEU A 249 22.72 12.77 -2.79
N SER A 250 23.27 11.59 -3.10
CA SER A 250 24.07 11.36 -4.31
C SER A 250 23.25 11.47 -5.60
N GLY A 251 21.94 11.21 -5.55
CA GLY A 251 21.03 11.40 -6.70
C GLY A 251 20.73 12.86 -7.04
N LYS A 252 21.06 13.82 -6.17
CA LYS A 252 20.72 15.24 -6.32
C LYS A 252 21.87 16.12 -6.87
N SER A 253 23.04 15.53 -7.13
CA SER A 253 24.27 16.23 -7.54
C SER A 253 24.57 16.17 -9.06
N LYS A 254 23.56 15.95 -9.90
CA LYS A 254 23.67 16.11 -11.36
C LYS A 254 22.57 17.02 -11.87
#